data_AF-A0A6P0R4C2-F1
#
_entry.id   AF-A0A6P0R4C2-F1
#
_cell.length_a   1.000
_cell.length_b   1.000
_cell.length_c   1.000
_cell.angle_alpha   90.00
_cell.angle_beta   90.00
_cell.angle_gamma   90.00
#
_symmetry.space_group_name_H-M   'P 1'
#
loop_
_entity.id
_entity.type
_entity.pdbx_description
1 polymer ?
#
loop_
_entity_poly.entity_id
_entity_poly.type
_entity_poly.pdbx_seq_one_letter_code
_entity_poly.pdbx_strand_id
1 'polypeptide(L)'
;MPEDSGNKRMMKDFLQRIKGGEGLIEDIWIERDVRPLGTNDVLSDNRSLCSANSLSGRPVSNITELLQDDIRQTFEEGYFTARFVTALLGSGKTSLLTYLEELIINKPDDKKNYVVTRFGFNKLSAISSNYNFQVKFYCYILSKTFWGLTRNQESSVRDEAIEFLKDFDADERLLDKLNRERINQDSLEASFLRFFGSLGVDLAKLFLNLIFRINQVDSGFSFAYLIDELDSLKTSGNEIEDIQLILKDLLKRIYDEYQSKIPLLIYLVGTQNRVRQIIKGNSVLESLIAKNLISISMGLEKEHGIIRQKIDERFRGAYQGYKDFDVAWQEVESIPLKPTIESAKNLRAFCQYYGGEILKVHEKYFKEMPEQKFEGDARGLVEAKCRERWQKYLNKKAYTLSTVETTKVIPGRKTGKKHALDCYVELLHNGTQVARGFGEAKNYELLSSHLQIFSDWLDDFEFNSHPSDDTLPDLAFMIAPSCPSLLAKKLKSKNIEFIQADKELPPPTNQPTPAPEININISGEKEPPTPTPAPGVNTNISGEKEPPPPTPAPSKTGININTANESELRTAFRGSGVKKTTIQKLIKNRKGNPYRDLAHLVSDLKFTDNVKAKLQEKLDKGEISFSD
;
A
#
# COMPACT_ATOMS: atom_id res chain seq x y z
N MET A 1 -23.71 -5.46 18.12
CA MET A 1 -23.36 -5.68 16.70
C MET A 1 -22.47 -6.91 16.60
N PRO A 2 -22.57 -7.71 15.51
CA PRO A 2 -21.56 -8.74 15.21
C PRO A 2 -20.21 -8.06 14.99
N GLU A 3 -19.13 -8.60 15.58
CA GLU A 3 -17.79 -8.03 15.42
C GLU A 3 -17.21 -8.39 14.05
N ASP A 4 -16.92 -7.39 13.22
CA ASP A 4 -16.32 -7.60 11.89
C ASP A 4 -14.81 -7.85 12.02
N SER A 5 -14.36 -9.02 11.59
CA SER A 5 -12.95 -9.35 11.60
C SER A 5 -12.12 -8.67 10.51
N GLY A 6 -12.76 -8.23 9.43
CA GLY A 6 -12.14 -7.41 8.40
C GLY A 6 -11.67 -6.08 8.98
N ASN A 7 -12.53 -5.41 9.76
CA ASN A 7 -12.18 -4.18 10.46
C ASN A 7 -10.99 -4.37 11.43
N LYS A 8 -10.97 -5.48 12.18
CA LYS A 8 -9.86 -5.81 13.09
C LYS A 8 -8.53 -5.96 12.35
N ARG A 9 -8.50 -6.76 11.27
CA ARG A 9 -7.29 -6.96 10.46
C ARG A 9 -6.80 -5.66 9.83
N MET A 10 -7.69 -4.88 9.21
CA MET A 10 -7.29 -3.64 8.53
C MET A 10 -6.80 -2.59 9.52
N MET A 11 -7.40 -2.51 10.71
CA MET A 11 -6.90 -1.64 11.78
C MET A 11 -5.52 -2.06 12.25
N LYS A 12 -5.30 -3.36 12.46
CA LYS A 12 -3.98 -3.89 12.83
C LYS A 12 -2.93 -3.54 11.78
N ASP A 13 -3.22 -3.77 10.50
CA ASP A 13 -2.33 -3.46 9.39
C ASP A 13 -2.05 -1.95 9.31
N PHE A 14 -3.05 -1.11 9.56
CA PHE A 14 -2.87 0.34 9.67
C PHE A 14 -1.95 0.74 10.81
N LEU A 15 -2.21 0.26 12.03
CA LEU A 15 -1.40 0.58 13.21
C LEU A 15 0.03 0.05 13.09
N GLN A 16 0.22 -1.12 12.47
CA GLN A 16 1.55 -1.66 12.15
C GLN A 16 2.29 -0.78 11.14
N ARG A 17 1.62 -0.26 10.11
CA ARG A 17 2.21 0.71 9.16
C ARG A 17 2.61 2.01 9.84
N ILE A 18 1.76 2.58 10.69
CA ILE A 18 2.09 3.79 11.46
C ILE A 18 3.28 3.54 12.37
N LYS A 19 3.26 2.41 13.09
CA LYS A 19 4.36 1.98 13.95
C LYS A 19 5.65 1.80 13.15
N GLY A 20 5.59 1.42 11.88
CA GLY A 20 6.76 1.40 10.99
C GLY A 20 7.34 2.79 10.71
N GLY A 21 6.49 3.82 10.64
CA GLY A 21 6.91 5.22 10.50
C GLY A 21 7.51 5.56 9.13
N GLU A 22 7.17 4.80 8.08
CA GLU A 22 7.68 4.95 6.72
C GLU A 22 6.54 4.94 5.68
N GLY A 23 6.64 5.79 4.65
CA GLY A 23 5.79 5.72 3.45
C GLY A 23 4.31 6.01 3.66
N LEU A 24 3.95 6.87 4.63
CA LEU A 24 2.56 7.18 4.96
C LEU A 24 2.07 8.36 4.11
N ILE A 25 1.06 8.13 3.27
CA ILE A 25 0.68 9.06 2.20
C ILE A 25 -0.71 9.69 2.37
N GLU A 26 -1.68 8.97 2.94
CA GLU A 26 -3.08 9.44 2.98
C GLU A 26 -3.63 9.39 4.40
N ASP A 27 -3.54 8.23 5.03
CA ASP A 27 -4.24 7.93 6.28
C ASP A 27 -3.83 8.82 7.46
N ILE A 28 -2.58 9.33 7.47
CA ILE A 28 -2.08 10.26 8.48
C ILE A 28 -1.34 11.45 7.89
N TRP A 29 -1.54 11.73 6.59
CA TRP A 29 -0.88 12.87 5.93
C TRP A 29 -1.21 14.17 6.65
N ILE A 30 -0.23 15.03 6.86
CA ILE A 30 -0.45 16.33 7.48
C ILE A 30 -0.16 17.38 6.43
N GLU A 31 -1.16 18.22 6.17
CA GLU A 31 -0.95 19.39 5.33
C GLU A 31 -0.08 20.38 6.09
N ARG A 32 1.11 20.65 5.54
CA ARG A 32 2.10 21.54 6.16
C ARG A 32 2.11 22.88 5.45
N ASP A 33 2.12 23.95 6.24
CA ASP A 33 2.27 25.30 5.73
C ASP A 33 3.64 25.46 5.04
N VAL A 34 3.65 26.19 3.93
CA VAL A 34 4.87 26.54 3.19
C VAL A 34 5.22 28.00 3.47
N ARG A 35 6.48 28.27 3.80
CA ARG A 35 6.96 29.61 4.13
C ARG A 35 8.21 29.97 3.31
N PRO A 36 8.47 31.26 3.05
CA PRO A 36 9.70 31.70 2.40
C PRO A 36 10.96 31.24 3.16
N LEU A 37 12.01 30.85 2.43
CA LEU A 37 13.32 30.52 3.02
C LEU A 37 13.82 31.65 3.93
N GLY A 38 14.25 31.31 5.15
CA GLY A 38 14.77 32.26 6.14
C GLY A 38 13.75 32.83 7.12
N THR A 39 12.44 32.54 6.95
CA THR A 39 11.44 32.83 8.00
C THR A 39 11.53 31.80 9.13
N ASN A 40 12.46 32.01 10.06
CA ASN A 40 12.71 31.13 11.20
C ASN A 40 11.79 31.39 12.41
N ASP A 41 10.76 32.23 12.29
CA ASP A 41 9.92 32.55 13.43
C ASP A 41 8.93 31.42 13.76
N VAL A 42 9.32 30.69 14.80
CA VAL A 42 8.48 29.82 15.63
C VAL A 42 7.53 30.66 16.53
N LEU A 43 7.65 32.00 16.54
CA LEU A 43 7.04 32.87 17.56
C LEU A 43 6.17 34.03 17.06
N SER A 44 5.90 34.19 15.76
CA SER A 44 4.92 35.17 15.32
C SER A 44 3.61 34.50 14.90
N ASP A 45 2.57 34.67 15.73
CA ASP A 45 1.16 34.37 15.47
C ASP A 45 0.57 35.16 14.27
N ASN A 46 1.42 35.78 13.44
CA ASN A 46 0.99 36.47 12.23
C ASN A 46 0.75 35.44 11.12
N ARG A 47 -0.50 34.96 11.06
CA ARG A 47 -1.06 34.17 9.94
C ARG A 47 -0.90 34.84 8.55
N SER A 48 -0.44 36.09 8.51
CA SER A 48 -0.32 36.94 7.32
C SER A 48 0.92 36.66 6.43
N LEU A 49 1.82 35.76 6.83
CA LEU A 49 3.10 35.48 6.11
C LEU A 49 3.23 34.03 5.60
N CYS A 50 2.14 33.25 5.62
CA CYS A 50 2.14 31.83 5.25
C CYS A 50 2.10 31.55 3.73
N SER A 51 2.36 32.54 2.86
CA SER A 51 2.42 32.32 1.42
C SER A 51 3.86 32.48 0.91
N ALA A 52 4.47 31.39 0.44
CA ALA A 52 5.69 31.43 -0.36
C ALA A 52 5.34 31.51 -1.85
N ASN A 53 6.34 31.75 -2.70
CA ASN A 53 6.17 31.57 -4.13
C ASN A 53 6.78 30.24 -4.56
N SER A 54 6.08 29.51 -5.43
CA SER A 54 6.60 28.32 -6.11
C SER A 54 7.64 28.68 -7.17
N LEU A 55 8.19 27.69 -7.88
CA LEU A 55 9.14 27.93 -8.97
C LEU A 55 8.50 28.61 -10.18
N SER A 56 7.18 28.45 -10.37
CA SER A 56 6.43 29.19 -11.39
C SER A 56 6.09 30.63 -10.97
N GLY A 57 6.43 31.04 -9.75
CA GLY A 57 6.13 32.35 -9.20
C GLY A 57 4.72 32.49 -8.62
N ARG A 58 3.93 31.41 -8.60
CA ARG A 58 2.59 31.41 -8.00
C ARG A 58 2.67 31.40 -6.47
N PRO A 59 1.76 32.11 -5.79
CA PRO A 59 1.65 32.00 -4.34
C PRO A 59 1.17 30.60 -3.96
N VAL A 60 1.86 29.99 -3.00
CA VAL A 60 1.53 28.69 -2.41
C VAL A 60 1.58 28.81 -0.90
N SER A 61 0.57 28.23 -0.25
CA SER A 61 0.38 28.31 1.20
C SER A 61 0.71 27.01 1.92
N ASN A 62 0.67 25.89 1.20
CA ASN A 62 0.84 24.56 1.74
C ASN A 62 1.60 23.63 0.80
N ILE A 63 2.02 22.48 1.32
CA ILE A 63 2.90 21.57 0.60
C ILE A 63 2.17 20.94 -0.59
N THR A 64 0.87 20.66 -0.49
CA THR A 64 0.09 20.11 -1.61
C THR A 64 0.03 21.09 -2.77
N GLU A 65 -0.22 22.38 -2.52
CA GLU A 65 -0.18 23.43 -3.55
C GLU A 65 1.19 23.54 -4.20
N LEU A 66 2.27 23.48 -3.41
CA LEU A 66 3.64 23.49 -3.92
C LEU A 66 3.91 22.30 -4.86
N LEU A 67 3.54 21.09 -4.44
CA LEU A 67 3.74 19.88 -5.23
C LEU A 67 2.88 19.89 -6.51
N GLN A 68 1.62 20.32 -6.41
CA GLN A 68 0.73 20.42 -7.56
C GLN A 68 1.23 21.45 -8.58
N ASP A 69 1.77 22.57 -8.12
CA ASP A 69 2.35 23.56 -9.03
C ASP A 69 3.63 23.06 -9.71
N ASP A 70 4.51 22.36 -8.99
CA ASP A 70 5.69 21.72 -9.57
C ASP A 70 5.30 20.68 -10.64
N ILE A 71 4.28 19.86 -10.34
CA ILE A 71 3.72 18.90 -11.29
C ILE A 71 3.15 19.63 -12.52
N ARG A 72 2.39 20.71 -12.32
CA ARG A 72 1.79 21.50 -13.41
C ARG A 72 2.85 22.12 -14.30
N GLN A 73 3.86 22.77 -13.70
CA GLN A 73 4.98 23.38 -14.41
C GLN A 73 5.72 22.35 -15.28
N THR A 74 5.87 21.12 -14.81
CA THR A 74 6.54 20.08 -15.61
C THR A 74 5.63 19.37 -16.60
N PHE A 75 4.47 18.88 -16.16
CA PHE A 75 3.64 17.97 -16.93
C PHE A 75 2.72 18.70 -17.91
N GLU A 76 2.36 19.95 -17.61
CA GLU A 76 1.44 20.74 -18.43
C GLU A 76 2.17 21.83 -19.21
N GLU A 77 3.19 22.46 -18.62
CA GLU A 77 3.94 23.54 -19.28
C GLU A 77 5.27 23.08 -19.92
N GLY A 78 5.67 21.84 -19.70
CA GLY A 78 6.86 21.22 -20.30
C GLY A 78 8.19 21.76 -19.77
N TYR A 79 8.20 22.35 -18.57
CA TYR A 79 9.41 22.89 -17.97
C TYR A 79 10.11 21.90 -17.03
N PHE A 80 11.43 22.01 -16.98
CA PHE A 80 12.22 21.29 -16.01
C PHE A 80 11.95 21.83 -14.60
N THR A 81 11.68 20.92 -13.67
CA THR A 81 11.51 21.25 -12.26
C THR A 81 12.40 20.34 -11.43
N ALA A 82 13.25 20.93 -10.59
CA ALA A 82 14.05 20.19 -9.63
C ALA A 82 13.87 20.73 -8.22
N ARG A 83 13.76 19.84 -7.24
CA ARG A 83 13.73 20.17 -5.82
C ARG A 83 14.77 19.39 -5.03
N PHE A 84 15.40 20.09 -4.10
CA PHE A 84 16.26 19.51 -3.08
C PHE A 84 15.53 19.57 -1.76
N VAL A 85 15.21 18.42 -1.17
CA VAL A 85 14.49 18.36 0.09
C VAL A 85 15.49 18.07 1.20
N THR A 86 15.62 19.02 2.11
CA THR A 86 16.44 18.94 3.30
C THR A 86 15.55 18.75 4.52
N ALA A 87 15.77 17.69 5.29
CA ALA A 87 14.93 17.37 6.43
C ALA A 87 15.74 16.91 7.64
N LEU A 88 15.20 17.13 8.84
CA LEU A 88 15.69 16.42 10.02
C LEU A 88 15.22 14.96 9.99
N LEU A 89 15.99 14.09 10.66
CA LEU A 89 15.67 12.66 10.70
C LEU A 89 14.29 12.46 11.32
N GLY A 90 13.43 11.70 10.64
CA GLY A 90 12.07 11.42 11.11
C GLY A 90 11.06 12.54 10.86
N SER A 91 11.40 13.61 10.14
CA SER A 91 10.48 14.71 9.80
C SER A 91 9.51 14.44 8.64
N GLY A 92 9.48 13.23 8.06
CA GLY A 92 8.53 12.87 6.99
C GLY A 92 9.03 13.06 5.56
N LYS A 93 10.35 13.16 5.33
CA LYS A 93 10.95 13.33 4.00
C LYS A 93 10.52 12.24 2.98
N THR A 94 10.46 10.99 3.43
CA THR A 94 10.06 9.85 2.59
C THR A 94 8.55 9.88 2.32
N SER A 95 7.75 10.28 3.32
CA SER A 95 6.31 10.49 3.14
C SER A 95 6.02 11.57 2.09
N LEU A 96 6.79 12.66 2.06
CA LEU A 96 6.67 13.70 1.02
C LEU A 96 6.85 13.12 -0.38
N LEU A 97 7.93 12.34 -0.62
CA LEU A 97 8.15 11.72 -1.92
C LEU A 97 7.05 10.75 -2.31
N THR A 98 6.58 9.97 -1.33
CA THR A 98 5.56 8.97 -1.58
C THR A 98 4.21 9.66 -1.90
N TYR A 99 3.92 10.79 -1.25
CA TYR A 99 2.77 11.64 -1.59
C TYR A 99 2.88 12.28 -2.97
N LEU A 100 4.05 12.80 -3.35
CA LEU A 100 4.29 13.31 -4.69
C LEU A 100 4.10 12.22 -5.76
N GLU A 101 4.58 10.99 -5.53
CA GLU A 101 4.38 9.84 -6.42
C GLU A 101 2.88 9.57 -6.63
N GLU A 102 2.09 9.51 -5.56
CA GLU A 102 0.64 9.29 -5.64
C GLU A 102 -0.11 10.44 -6.32
N LEU A 103 0.30 11.69 -6.11
CA LEU A 103 -0.27 12.83 -6.82
C LEU A 103 -0.07 12.74 -8.33
N ILE A 104 1.08 12.22 -8.78
CA ILE A 104 1.37 12.05 -10.20
C ILE A 104 0.59 10.85 -10.76
N ILE A 105 0.62 9.69 -10.07
CA ILE A 105 0.06 8.44 -10.61
C ILE A 105 -1.48 8.47 -10.66
N ASN A 106 -2.13 9.20 -9.75
CA ASN A 106 -3.58 9.29 -9.66
C ASN A 106 -4.14 10.59 -10.25
N LYS A 107 -3.43 11.20 -11.20
CA LYS A 107 -4.03 12.26 -12.02
C LYS A 107 -5.27 11.69 -12.73
N PRO A 108 -6.37 12.47 -12.83
CA PRO A 108 -7.64 12.02 -13.41
C PRO A 108 -7.62 11.86 -14.94
N ASP A 109 -6.43 11.84 -15.56
CA ASP A 109 -6.26 11.72 -17.01
C ASP A 109 -6.14 10.24 -17.39
N ASP A 110 -6.94 9.79 -18.36
CA ASP A 110 -7.04 8.37 -18.72
C ASP A 110 -5.76 7.86 -19.41
N LYS A 111 -4.95 8.77 -19.95
CA LYS A 111 -3.66 8.46 -20.59
C LYS A 111 -2.50 8.60 -19.60
N LYS A 112 -1.81 7.48 -19.33
CA LYS A 112 -0.56 7.46 -18.54
C LYS A 112 0.63 7.92 -19.40
N ASN A 113 0.66 9.20 -19.72
CA ASN A 113 1.72 9.82 -20.52
C ASN A 113 2.88 10.24 -19.62
N TYR A 114 3.40 9.30 -18.83
CA TYR A 114 4.54 9.58 -17.97
C TYR A 114 5.37 8.35 -17.62
N VAL A 115 6.62 8.60 -17.25
CA VAL A 115 7.47 7.68 -16.50
C VAL A 115 7.70 8.27 -15.11
N VAL A 116 7.28 7.56 -14.06
CA VAL A 116 7.57 7.92 -12.66
C VAL A 116 8.44 6.83 -12.05
N THR A 117 9.59 7.22 -11.51
CA THR A 117 10.52 6.30 -10.86
C THR A 117 10.91 6.81 -9.48
N ARG A 118 10.65 6.01 -8.44
CA ARG A 118 11.13 6.25 -7.08
C ARG A 118 12.22 5.26 -6.66
N PHE A 119 13.33 5.74 -6.12
CA PHE A 119 14.41 4.89 -5.61
C PHE A 119 15.29 5.60 -4.58
N GLY A 120 16.05 4.84 -3.79
CA GLY A 120 17.06 5.36 -2.87
C GLY A 120 18.47 5.24 -3.45
N PHE A 121 19.37 6.15 -3.05
CA PHE A 121 20.78 6.10 -3.45
C PHE A 121 21.50 4.83 -2.99
N ASN A 122 21.07 4.23 -1.87
CA ASN A 122 21.57 2.96 -1.36
C ASN A 122 21.53 1.82 -2.41
N LYS A 123 20.55 1.86 -3.33
CA LYS A 123 20.43 0.88 -4.43
C LYS A 123 21.61 0.96 -5.38
N LEU A 124 22.13 2.17 -5.65
CA LEU A 124 23.27 2.37 -6.54
C LEU A 124 24.57 1.84 -5.91
N SER A 125 24.74 2.05 -4.61
CA SER A 125 25.90 1.53 -3.87
C SER A 125 25.91 -0.01 -3.78
N ALA A 126 24.74 -0.66 -3.89
CA ALA A 126 24.60 -2.11 -3.89
C ALA A 126 24.96 -2.76 -5.25
N ILE A 127 25.06 -1.98 -6.33
CA ILE A 127 25.43 -2.49 -7.66
C ILE A 127 26.91 -2.89 -7.65
N SER A 128 27.16 -4.20 -7.61
CA SER A 128 28.49 -4.79 -7.74
C SER A 128 28.99 -4.64 -9.17
N SER A 129 29.77 -3.59 -9.41
CA SER A 129 30.43 -3.35 -10.70
C SER A 129 31.65 -2.43 -10.52
N ASN A 130 32.59 -2.53 -11.47
CA ASN A 130 33.80 -1.71 -11.53
C ASN A 130 33.55 -0.32 -12.16
N TYR A 131 32.33 -0.05 -12.60
CA TYR A 131 31.96 1.26 -13.15
C TYR A 131 31.92 2.33 -12.05
N ASN A 132 32.23 3.57 -12.41
CA ASN A 132 32.12 4.71 -11.50
C ASN A 132 30.65 5.02 -11.14
N PHE A 133 30.46 5.88 -10.14
CA PHE A 133 29.12 6.20 -9.64
C PHE A 133 28.22 6.85 -10.69
N GLN A 134 28.77 7.74 -11.54
CA GLN A 134 28.03 8.39 -12.63
C GLN A 134 27.43 7.39 -13.61
N VAL A 135 28.21 6.40 -14.04
CA VAL A 135 27.73 5.35 -14.96
C VAL A 135 26.64 4.52 -14.29
N LYS A 136 26.80 4.15 -13.00
CA LYS A 136 25.76 3.43 -12.25
C LYS A 136 24.46 4.24 -12.15
N PHE A 137 24.56 5.53 -11.84
CA PHE A 137 23.42 6.43 -11.71
C PHE A 137 22.61 6.53 -13.01
N TYR A 138 23.27 6.89 -14.11
CA TYR A 138 22.57 7.06 -15.39
C TYR A 138 22.07 5.73 -15.97
N CYS A 139 22.84 4.64 -15.88
CA CYS A 139 22.37 3.33 -16.35
C CYS A 139 21.15 2.84 -15.57
N TYR A 140 21.11 3.07 -14.26
CA TYR A 140 19.94 2.76 -13.45
C TYR A 140 18.72 3.57 -13.90
N ILE A 141 18.85 4.91 -14.02
CA ILE A 141 17.77 5.77 -14.51
C ILE A 141 17.29 5.35 -15.90
N LEU A 142 18.20 5.14 -16.85
CA LEU A 142 17.87 4.71 -18.20
C LEU A 142 17.12 3.38 -18.18
N SER A 143 17.59 2.39 -17.43
CA SER A 143 16.90 1.09 -17.34
C SER A 143 15.46 1.20 -16.84
N LYS A 144 15.20 2.06 -15.84
CA LYS A 144 13.85 2.34 -15.33
C LYS A 144 13.01 3.10 -16.34
N THR A 145 13.65 4.01 -17.07
CA THR A 145 13.00 4.83 -18.10
C THR A 145 12.52 3.96 -19.26
N PHE A 146 13.41 3.16 -19.86
CA PHE A 146 13.04 2.23 -20.91
C PHE A 146 12.03 1.19 -20.43
N TRP A 147 12.15 0.69 -19.20
CA TRP A 147 11.14 -0.20 -18.62
C TRP A 147 9.73 0.40 -18.62
N GLY A 148 9.61 1.70 -18.32
CA GLY A 148 8.35 2.44 -18.34
C GLY A 148 7.87 2.75 -19.75
N LEU A 149 8.77 3.22 -20.62
CA LEU A 149 8.44 3.56 -22.02
C LEU A 149 7.97 2.33 -22.81
N THR A 150 8.62 1.18 -22.68
CA THR A 150 8.26 0.01 -23.49
C THR A 150 6.98 -0.69 -23.06
N ARG A 151 6.47 -0.35 -21.87
CA ARG A 151 5.16 -0.80 -21.35
C ARG A 151 4.08 0.26 -21.49
N ASN A 152 4.38 1.37 -22.15
CA ASN A 152 3.36 2.38 -22.40
C ASN A 152 2.27 1.81 -23.33
N GLN A 153 1.05 2.29 -23.16
CA GLN A 153 -0.09 1.89 -24.00
C GLN A 153 -0.02 2.53 -25.39
N GLU A 154 0.64 3.69 -25.52
CA GLU A 154 0.84 4.37 -26.79
C GLU A 154 1.98 3.72 -27.57
N SER A 155 1.66 3.15 -28.74
CA SER A 155 2.63 2.42 -29.56
C SER A 155 3.74 3.33 -30.08
N SER A 156 3.45 4.58 -30.42
CA SER A 156 4.43 5.54 -30.94
C SER A 156 5.57 5.83 -29.96
N VAL A 157 5.24 6.01 -28.67
CA VAL A 157 6.23 6.22 -27.60
C VAL A 157 7.11 4.99 -27.41
N ARG A 158 6.51 3.80 -27.43
CA ARG A 158 7.25 2.54 -27.33
C ARG A 158 8.19 2.34 -28.50
N ASP A 159 7.70 2.57 -29.72
CA ASP A 159 8.44 2.36 -30.94
C ASP A 159 9.62 3.34 -31.02
N GLU A 160 9.41 4.61 -30.64
CA GLU A 160 10.49 5.60 -30.53
C GLU A 160 11.56 5.22 -29.51
N ALA A 161 11.17 4.67 -28.35
CA ALA A 161 12.14 4.18 -27.37
C ALA A 161 12.95 3.00 -27.92
N ILE A 162 12.35 2.10 -28.70
CA ILE A 162 13.05 0.99 -29.33
C ILE A 162 14.01 1.50 -30.41
N GLU A 163 13.56 2.39 -31.29
CA GLU A 163 14.40 3.02 -32.31
C GLU A 163 15.58 3.77 -31.68
N PHE A 164 15.34 4.51 -30.59
CA PHE A 164 16.41 5.18 -29.86
C PHE A 164 17.52 4.21 -29.43
N LEU A 165 17.19 3.00 -28.96
CA LEU A 165 18.21 2.01 -28.59
C LEU A 165 18.94 1.44 -29.80
N LYS A 166 18.25 1.26 -30.94
CA LYS A 166 18.87 0.79 -32.18
C LYS A 166 19.91 1.77 -32.71
N ASP A 167 19.70 3.07 -32.53
CA ASP A 167 20.68 4.11 -32.91
C ASP A 167 22.03 3.98 -32.18
N PHE A 168 22.08 3.21 -31.08
CA PHE A 168 23.30 2.90 -30.33
C PHE A 168 23.75 1.44 -30.51
N ASP A 169 23.28 0.73 -31.55
CA ASP A 169 23.59 -0.67 -31.82
C ASP A 169 23.23 -1.60 -30.65
N ALA A 170 22.10 -1.35 -29.98
CA ALA A 170 21.61 -2.24 -28.92
C ALA A 170 21.41 -3.66 -29.44
N ASP A 171 21.99 -4.64 -28.73
CA ASP A 171 21.90 -6.04 -29.13
C ASP A 171 20.44 -6.52 -29.12
N GLU A 172 20.10 -7.44 -30.04
CA GLU A 172 18.75 -8.03 -30.11
C GLU A 172 18.32 -8.64 -28.78
N ARG A 173 19.28 -9.09 -27.94
CA ARG A 173 18.99 -9.65 -26.62
C ARG A 173 18.44 -8.60 -25.65
N LEU A 174 18.90 -7.37 -25.71
CA LEU A 174 18.42 -6.25 -24.88
C LEU A 174 17.04 -5.81 -25.34
N LEU A 175 16.84 -5.71 -26.67
CA LEU A 175 15.55 -5.38 -27.27
C LEU A 175 14.50 -6.47 -26.98
N ASP A 176 14.86 -7.74 -27.17
CA ASP A 176 14.04 -8.89 -26.82
C ASP A 176 13.67 -8.90 -25.34
N LYS A 177 14.61 -8.49 -24.48
CA LYS A 177 14.32 -8.37 -23.06
C LYS A 177 13.23 -7.31 -22.83
N LEU A 178 13.39 -6.11 -23.37
CA LEU A 178 12.41 -5.04 -23.17
C LEU A 178 10.99 -5.39 -23.63
N ASN A 179 10.86 -6.29 -24.61
CA ASN A 179 9.58 -6.78 -25.15
C ASN A 179 8.93 -7.92 -24.34
N ARG A 180 9.62 -8.52 -23.36
CA ARG A 180 9.06 -9.62 -22.55
C ARG A 180 8.11 -9.08 -21.47
N GLU A 181 6.90 -9.63 -21.42
CA GLU A 181 5.89 -9.30 -20.39
C GLU A 181 6.41 -9.52 -18.97
N ARG A 182 7.22 -10.56 -18.74
CA ARG A 182 7.75 -10.92 -17.42
C ARG A 182 9.28 -10.89 -17.42
N ILE A 183 9.84 -9.74 -17.06
CA ILE A 183 11.27 -9.62 -16.77
C ILE A 183 11.51 -9.25 -15.32
N ASN A 184 12.60 -9.82 -14.79
CA ASN A 184 13.22 -9.33 -13.57
C ASN A 184 13.94 -8.00 -13.87
N GLN A 185 13.49 -6.93 -13.23
CA GLN A 185 14.04 -5.59 -13.37
C GLN A 185 15.55 -5.53 -13.07
N ASP A 186 16.04 -6.32 -12.11
CA ASP A 186 17.48 -6.41 -11.79
C ASP A 186 18.29 -6.94 -12.99
N SER A 187 17.71 -7.84 -13.78
CA SER A 187 18.35 -8.37 -14.99
C SER A 187 18.43 -7.32 -16.09
N LEU A 188 17.43 -6.42 -16.16
CA LEU A 188 17.44 -5.32 -17.11
C LEU A 188 18.49 -4.28 -16.70
N GLU A 189 18.52 -3.89 -15.43
CA GLU A 189 19.53 -2.97 -14.86
C GLU A 189 20.96 -3.43 -15.18
N ALA A 190 21.27 -4.72 -14.94
CA ALA A 190 22.57 -5.28 -15.26
C ALA A 190 22.88 -5.26 -16.77
N SER A 191 21.87 -5.41 -17.62
CA SER A 191 22.04 -5.38 -19.08
C SER A 191 22.34 -3.97 -19.58
N PHE A 192 21.61 -2.97 -19.06
CA PHE A 192 21.86 -1.55 -19.33
C PHE A 192 23.25 -1.12 -18.88
N LEU A 193 23.65 -1.53 -17.67
CA LEU A 193 24.97 -1.23 -17.14
C LEU A 193 26.09 -1.80 -18.01
N ARG A 194 25.94 -3.05 -18.48
CA ARG A 194 26.92 -3.68 -19.38
C ARG A 194 26.96 -2.98 -20.74
N PHE A 195 25.79 -2.67 -21.29
CA PHE A 195 25.67 -2.04 -22.61
C PHE A 195 26.23 -0.61 -22.57
N PHE A 196 25.56 0.31 -21.88
CA PHE A 196 25.94 1.72 -21.84
C PHE A 196 27.25 1.99 -21.11
N GLY A 197 27.60 1.18 -20.09
CA GLY A 197 28.88 1.31 -19.43
C GLY A 197 30.08 1.01 -20.33
N SER A 198 29.89 0.24 -21.41
CA SER A 198 30.95 -0.11 -22.36
C SER A 198 31.05 0.83 -23.57
N LEU A 199 29.99 1.58 -23.87
CA LEU A 199 29.89 2.43 -25.07
C LEU A 199 30.71 3.72 -25.00
N GLY A 200 31.17 4.15 -23.82
CA GLY A 200 31.94 5.38 -23.66
C GLY A 200 31.18 6.67 -24.05
N VAL A 201 29.85 6.59 -24.13
CA VAL A 201 28.98 7.72 -24.51
C VAL A 201 28.72 8.65 -23.32
N ASP A 202 28.39 9.90 -23.65
CA ASP A 202 27.91 10.87 -22.66
C ASP A 202 26.48 10.52 -22.22
N LEU A 203 26.39 9.85 -21.07
CA LEU A 203 25.12 9.34 -20.54
C LEU A 203 24.15 10.44 -20.11
N ALA A 204 24.64 11.62 -19.72
CA ALA A 204 23.79 12.76 -19.38
C ALA A 204 23.09 13.30 -20.62
N LYS A 205 23.87 13.49 -21.70
CA LYS A 205 23.34 13.92 -23.00
C LYS A 205 22.39 12.89 -23.59
N LEU A 206 22.73 11.61 -23.49
CA LEU A 206 21.87 10.50 -23.96
C LEU A 206 20.52 10.51 -23.22
N PHE A 207 20.55 10.65 -21.89
CA PHE A 207 19.34 10.71 -21.07
C PHE A 207 18.42 11.88 -21.45
N LEU A 208 18.97 13.09 -21.62
CA LEU A 208 18.19 14.26 -22.03
C LEU A 208 17.65 14.13 -23.46
N ASN A 209 18.46 13.60 -24.38
CA ASN A 209 18.05 13.38 -25.76
C ASN A 209 16.89 12.38 -25.87
N LEU A 210 16.91 11.30 -25.06
CA LEU A 210 15.79 10.37 -24.98
C LEU A 210 14.50 11.08 -24.56
N ILE A 211 14.54 11.86 -23.49
CA ILE A 211 13.37 12.61 -23.01
C ILE A 211 12.86 13.56 -24.10
N PHE A 212 13.76 14.28 -24.76
CA PHE A 212 13.42 15.21 -25.83
C PHE A 212 12.76 14.52 -27.02
N ARG A 213 13.30 13.39 -27.48
CA ARG A 213 12.73 12.61 -28.60
C ARG A 213 11.35 12.06 -28.27
N ILE A 214 11.16 11.50 -27.07
CA ILE A 214 9.84 11.05 -26.62
C ILE A 214 8.85 12.21 -26.57
N ASN A 215 9.27 13.39 -26.10
CA ASN A 215 8.41 14.57 -26.08
C ASN A 215 8.06 15.11 -27.48
N GLN A 216 8.88 14.86 -28.50
CA GLN A 216 8.51 15.17 -29.89
C GLN A 216 7.43 14.25 -30.45
N VAL A 217 7.41 12.99 -30.00
CA VAL A 217 6.41 11.99 -30.40
C VAL A 217 5.10 12.18 -29.65
N ASP A 218 5.18 12.50 -28.36
CA ASP A 218 4.04 12.85 -27.52
C ASP A 218 4.40 14.05 -26.63
N SER A 219 3.90 15.22 -27.01
CA SER A 219 4.17 16.48 -26.31
C SER A 219 3.64 16.52 -24.88
N GLY A 220 2.68 15.65 -24.53
CA GLY A 220 2.18 15.50 -23.16
C GLY A 220 3.02 14.55 -22.30
N PHE A 221 3.99 13.85 -22.89
CA PHE A 221 4.77 12.83 -22.18
C PHE A 221 5.79 13.45 -21.21
N SER A 222 5.75 13.02 -19.95
CA SER A 222 6.54 13.61 -18.87
C SER A 222 7.33 12.59 -18.05
N PHE A 223 8.41 13.03 -17.40
CA PHE A 223 9.31 12.16 -16.64
C PHE A 223 9.47 12.68 -15.22
N ALA A 224 9.40 11.79 -14.23
CA ALA A 224 9.59 12.12 -12.82
C ALA A 224 10.52 11.13 -12.12
N TYR A 225 11.57 11.65 -11.48
CA TYR A 225 12.53 10.86 -10.69
C TYR A 225 12.54 11.35 -9.25
N LEU A 226 12.08 10.49 -8.34
CA LEU A 226 11.92 10.76 -6.92
C LEU A 226 12.99 9.97 -6.16
N ILE A 227 14.07 10.65 -5.78
CA ILE A 227 15.29 10.01 -5.30
C ILE A 227 15.48 10.29 -3.81
N ASP A 228 15.39 9.25 -2.99
CA ASP A 228 15.55 9.32 -1.53
C ASP A 228 16.98 8.92 -1.08
N GLU A 229 17.23 9.05 0.22
CA GLU A 229 18.42 8.59 0.91
C GLU A 229 19.73 9.17 0.39
N LEU A 230 19.76 10.47 0.04
CA LEU A 230 21.05 11.16 -0.18
C LEU A 230 22.02 10.92 0.99
N ASP A 231 21.51 10.78 2.21
CA ASP A 231 22.29 10.44 3.41
C ASP A 231 23.04 9.11 3.35
N SER A 232 22.62 8.17 2.48
CA SER A 232 23.30 6.88 2.27
C SER A 232 24.60 6.97 1.45
N LEU A 233 24.85 8.10 0.79
CA LEU A 233 26.08 8.32 0.01
C LEU A 233 27.32 8.24 0.89
N LYS A 234 28.32 7.48 0.42
CA LYS A 234 29.57 7.24 1.16
C LYS A 234 30.48 8.45 1.08
N THR A 235 30.81 9.01 2.24
CA THR A 235 31.77 10.13 2.34
C THR A 235 33.20 9.72 1.95
N SER A 236 33.55 8.43 2.07
CA SER A 236 34.91 7.92 1.82
C SER A 236 35.19 7.52 0.37
N GLY A 237 34.20 7.59 -0.53
CA GLY A 237 34.27 7.00 -1.88
C GLY A 237 34.02 7.97 -3.03
N ASN A 238 34.25 9.27 -2.84
CA ASN A 238 33.96 10.36 -3.81
C ASN A 238 32.51 10.45 -4.30
N GLU A 239 31.57 9.62 -3.81
CA GLU A 239 30.16 9.61 -4.27
C GLU A 239 29.46 10.97 -4.08
N ILE A 240 29.87 11.75 -3.07
CA ILE A 240 29.37 13.12 -2.84
C ILE A 240 29.85 14.09 -3.93
N GLU A 241 31.11 13.98 -4.33
CA GLU A 241 31.68 14.81 -5.40
C GLU A 241 31.07 14.40 -6.75
N ASP A 242 30.92 13.08 -6.98
CA ASP A 242 30.30 12.54 -8.18
C ASP A 242 28.85 13.03 -8.32
N ILE A 243 28.03 13.00 -7.26
CA ILE A 243 26.66 13.51 -7.35
C ILE A 243 26.62 15.03 -7.57
N GLN A 244 27.55 15.80 -6.98
CA GLN A 244 27.66 17.24 -7.24
C GLN A 244 27.96 17.51 -8.71
N LEU A 245 28.88 16.74 -9.32
CA LEU A 245 29.24 16.87 -10.72
C LEU A 245 28.08 16.46 -11.64
N ILE A 246 27.41 15.34 -11.35
CA ILE A 246 26.23 14.88 -12.10
C ILE A 246 25.14 15.96 -12.11
N LEU A 247 24.81 16.52 -10.95
CA LEU A 247 23.76 17.53 -10.82
C LEU A 247 24.15 18.83 -11.52
N LYS A 248 25.40 19.28 -11.34
CA LYS A 248 25.90 20.49 -12.00
C LYS A 248 25.87 20.35 -13.52
N ASP A 249 26.33 19.21 -14.06
CA ASP A 249 26.33 18.95 -15.50
C ASP A 249 24.89 18.91 -16.05
N LEU A 250 24.00 18.15 -15.40
CA LEU A 250 22.60 18.04 -15.78
C LEU A 250 21.89 19.41 -15.80
N LEU A 251 22.01 20.19 -14.72
CA LEU A 251 21.36 21.50 -14.60
C LEU A 251 21.87 22.49 -15.66
N LYS A 252 23.18 22.50 -15.90
CA LYS A 252 23.78 23.36 -16.94
C LYS A 252 23.28 22.99 -18.32
N ARG A 253 23.29 21.71 -18.70
CA ARG A 253 22.81 21.27 -20.01
C ARG A 253 21.34 21.59 -20.23
N ILE A 254 20.50 21.38 -19.22
CA ILE A 254 19.08 21.73 -19.31
C ILE A 254 18.89 23.23 -19.56
N TYR A 255 19.67 24.08 -18.89
CA TYR A 255 19.60 25.52 -19.08
C TYR A 255 20.18 25.95 -20.45
N ASP A 256 21.38 25.48 -20.78
CA ASP A 256 22.15 25.92 -21.96
C ASP A 256 21.62 25.30 -23.27
N GLU A 257 21.31 24.01 -23.28
CA GLU A 257 20.88 23.27 -24.49
C GLU A 257 19.36 23.28 -24.68
N TYR A 258 18.58 23.27 -23.61
CA TYR A 258 17.11 23.13 -23.67
C TYR A 258 16.34 24.36 -23.17
N GLN A 259 17.00 25.42 -22.68
CA GLN A 259 16.35 26.61 -22.13
C GLN A 259 15.30 26.28 -21.05
N SER A 260 15.56 25.22 -20.27
CA SER A 260 14.63 24.65 -19.28
C SER A 260 13.32 24.07 -19.85
N LYS A 261 13.15 24.00 -21.17
CA LYS A 261 11.99 23.41 -21.85
C LYS A 261 12.16 21.91 -22.07
N ILE A 262 12.11 21.16 -20.97
CA ILE A 262 12.12 19.70 -20.98
C ILE A 262 11.19 19.17 -19.87
N PRO A 263 10.26 18.25 -20.14
CA PRO A 263 9.23 17.80 -19.19
C PRO A 263 9.80 16.79 -18.18
N LEU A 264 10.75 17.24 -17.36
CA LEU A 264 11.49 16.45 -16.40
C LEU A 264 11.36 17.02 -14.98
N LEU A 265 10.85 16.20 -14.06
CA LEU A 265 10.70 16.48 -12.64
C LEU A 265 11.73 15.67 -11.85
N ILE A 266 12.55 16.31 -11.02
CA ILE A 266 13.51 15.62 -10.16
C ILE A 266 13.36 16.09 -8.72
N TYR A 267 13.11 15.15 -7.81
CA TYR A 267 13.16 15.41 -6.37
C TYR A 267 14.31 14.61 -5.75
N LEU A 268 15.20 15.30 -5.04
CA LEU A 268 16.36 14.72 -4.37
C LEU A 268 16.24 14.97 -2.87
N VAL A 269 16.22 13.91 -2.06
CA VAL A 269 15.82 14.00 -0.66
C VAL A 269 16.87 13.40 0.27
N GLY A 270 17.17 14.13 1.36
CA GLY A 270 18.16 13.70 2.34
C GLY A 270 18.07 14.41 3.67
N THR A 271 18.94 13.98 4.59
CA THR A 271 19.10 14.68 5.88
C THR A 271 19.73 16.06 5.69
N GLN A 272 19.44 16.95 6.63
CA GLN A 272 19.89 18.34 6.57
C GLN A 272 21.41 18.48 6.45
N ASN A 273 22.16 17.66 7.19
CA ASN A 273 23.62 17.67 7.14
C ASN A 273 24.12 17.25 5.76
N ARG A 274 23.54 16.19 5.18
CA ARG A 274 24.00 15.68 3.90
C ARG A 274 23.66 16.60 2.74
N VAL A 275 22.41 17.10 2.70
CA VAL A 275 22.02 18.06 1.66
C VAL A 275 22.89 19.30 1.76
N ARG A 276 23.12 19.85 2.97
CA ARG A 276 24.04 20.99 3.13
C ARG A 276 25.46 20.69 2.64
N GLN A 277 26.01 19.51 2.89
CA GLN A 277 27.32 19.12 2.37
C GLN A 277 27.35 19.11 0.83
N ILE A 278 26.32 18.55 0.19
CA ILE A 278 26.22 18.49 -1.27
C ILE A 278 26.09 19.91 -1.86
N ILE A 279 25.24 20.75 -1.27
CA ILE A 279 24.99 22.11 -1.79
C ILE A 279 26.19 23.03 -1.53
N LYS A 280 26.65 23.14 -0.29
CA LYS A 280 27.72 24.08 0.10
C LYS A 280 29.12 23.64 -0.32
N GLY A 281 29.30 22.37 -0.68
CA GLY A 281 30.57 21.89 -1.21
C GLY A 281 30.90 22.44 -2.60
N ASN A 282 29.96 23.11 -3.28
CA ASN A 282 30.16 23.64 -4.62
C ASN A 282 29.36 24.95 -4.83
N SER A 283 30.04 26.09 -4.83
CA SER A 283 29.41 27.42 -4.92
C SER A 283 28.59 27.65 -6.20
N VAL A 284 28.98 26.99 -7.31
CA VAL A 284 28.22 27.03 -8.56
C VAL A 284 26.93 26.23 -8.44
N LEU A 285 26.99 25.07 -7.79
CA LEU A 285 25.79 24.28 -7.54
C LEU A 285 24.85 25.03 -6.58
N GLU A 286 25.39 25.62 -5.51
CA GLU A 286 24.64 26.43 -4.55
C GLU A 286 23.86 27.56 -5.23
N SER A 287 24.48 28.30 -6.16
CA SER A 287 23.80 29.37 -6.89
C SER A 287 22.69 28.85 -7.82
N LEU A 288 22.88 27.67 -8.42
CA LEU A 288 21.90 27.05 -9.31
C LEU A 288 20.67 26.51 -8.58
N ILE A 289 20.81 26.08 -7.32
CA ILE A 289 19.76 25.33 -6.61
C ILE A 289 19.19 26.04 -5.38
N ALA A 290 19.67 27.24 -5.02
CA ALA A 290 19.20 27.97 -3.84
C ALA A 290 17.67 28.14 -3.80
N LYS A 291 17.04 28.45 -4.95
CA LYS A 291 15.58 28.59 -5.08
C LYS A 291 14.82 27.25 -5.12
N ASN A 292 15.54 26.15 -5.30
CA ASN A 292 15.00 24.80 -5.44
C ASN A 292 14.98 24.03 -4.10
N LEU A 293 15.52 24.63 -3.03
CA LEU A 293 15.63 24.00 -1.72
C LEU A 293 14.31 24.07 -0.94
N ILE A 294 13.82 22.91 -0.51
CA ILE A 294 12.69 22.76 0.42
C ILE A 294 13.25 22.27 1.75
N SER A 295 13.04 23.04 2.82
CA SER A 295 13.41 22.63 4.18
C SER A 295 12.21 22.13 4.95
N ILE A 296 12.22 20.85 5.31
CA ILE A 296 11.18 20.23 6.13
C ILE A 296 11.56 20.42 7.61
N SER A 297 10.72 21.16 8.34
CA SER A 297 10.87 21.38 9.78
C SER A 297 10.65 20.10 10.60
N MET A 298 11.06 20.13 11.88
CA MET A 298 10.65 19.11 12.84
C MET A 298 9.13 19.10 12.99
N GLY A 299 8.61 17.93 13.36
CA GLY A 299 7.23 17.77 13.80
C GLY A 299 6.89 18.79 14.89
N LEU A 300 5.88 19.64 14.67
CA LEU A 300 5.36 20.53 15.71
C LEU A 300 4.37 19.77 16.61
N GLU A 301 4.19 20.24 17.84
CA GLU A 301 3.22 19.63 18.78
C GLU A 301 1.79 19.63 18.22
N LYS A 302 1.41 20.69 17.50
CA LYS A 302 0.13 20.76 16.77
C LYS A 302 -0.01 19.62 15.76
N GLU A 303 1.06 19.27 15.06
CA GLU A 303 1.06 18.18 14.07
C GLU A 303 0.92 16.81 14.73
N HIS A 304 1.53 16.60 15.91
CA HIS A 304 1.31 15.39 16.70
C HIS A 304 -0.15 15.26 17.14
N GLY A 305 -0.77 16.37 17.55
CA GLY A 305 -2.21 16.42 17.88
C GLY A 305 -3.09 16.02 16.70
N ILE A 306 -2.80 16.53 15.49
CA ILE A 306 -3.53 16.18 14.27
C ILE A 306 -3.36 14.69 13.93
N ILE A 307 -2.14 14.14 14.00
CA ILE A 307 -1.92 12.70 13.76
C ILE A 307 -2.68 11.86 14.77
N ARG A 308 -2.61 12.21 16.06
CA ARG A 308 -3.37 11.52 17.11
C ARG A 308 -4.85 11.50 16.75
N GLN A 309 -5.43 12.67 16.46
CA GLN A 309 -6.82 12.78 16.11
C GLN A 309 -7.20 11.84 14.96
N LYS A 310 -6.38 11.78 13.90
CA LYS A 310 -6.63 10.87 12.76
C LYS A 310 -6.57 9.39 13.15
N ILE A 311 -5.66 9.00 14.03
CA ILE A 311 -5.55 7.61 14.51
C ILE A 311 -6.73 7.28 15.43
N ASP A 312 -7.12 8.22 16.30
CA ASP A 312 -8.21 8.14 17.26
C ASP A 312 -9.57 8.06 16.59
N GLU A 313 -9.82 8.89 15.57
CA GLU A 313 -11.00 8.82 14.72
C GLU A 313 -11.08 7.44 14.04
N ARG A 314 -9.97 6.97 13.47
CA ARG A 314 -9.87 5.63 12.86
C ARG A 314 -10.20 4.51 13.82
N PHE A 315 -9.62 4.54 15.02
CA PHE A 315 -9.87 3.53 16.04
C PHE A 315 -11.34 3.53 16.49
N ARG A 316 -11.93 4.72 16.71
CA ARG A 316 -13.36 4.86 17.03
C ARG A 316 -14.25 4.37 15.91
N GLY A 317 -13.97 4.76 14.66
CA GLY A 317 -14.70 4.33 13.49
C GLY A 317 -14.79 2.80 13.42
N ALA A 318 -13.66 2.12 13.62
CA ALA A 318 -13.59 0.67 13.54
C ALA A 318 -14.31 -0.08 14.68
N TYR A 319 -14.34 0.47 15.91
CA TYR A 319 -14.77 -0.29 17.09
C TYR A 319 -15.96 0.29 17.86
N GLN A 320 -16.39 1.52 17.59
CA GLN A 320 -17.54 2.10 18.29
C GLN A 320 -18.77 1.19 18.14
N GLY A 321 -19.35 0.80 19.27
CA GLY A 321 -20.47 -0.17 19.36
C GLY A 321 -20.06 -1.62 19.64
N TYR A 322 -18.75 -1.91 19.76
CA TYR A 322 -18.24 -3.24 20.10
C TYR A 322 -18.27 -3.43 21.62
N LYS A 323 -18.37 -4.69 22.07
CA LYS A 323 -18.59 -5.04 23.49
C LYS A 323 -17.56 -4.42 24.44
N ASP A 324 -16.29 -4.41 24.04
CA ASP A 324 -15.18 -3.92 24.88
C ASP A 324 -14.71 -2.52 24.46
N PHE A 325 -15.47 -1.81 23.63
CA PHE A 325 -15.08 -0.50 23.10
C PHE A 325 -14.87 0.53 24.21
N ASP A 326 -15.82 0.71 25.12
CA ASP A 326 -15.73 1.79 26.12
C ASP A 326 -14.50 1.62 27.03
N VAL A 327 -14.17 0.37 27.39
CA VAL A 327 -12.98 0.05 28.20
C VAL A 327 -11.70 0.28 27.40
N ALA A 328 -11.65 -0.20 26.15
CA ALA A 328 -10.50 0.03 25.27
C ALA A 328 -10.29 1.52 24.98
N TRP A 329 -11.38 2.28 24.83
CA TRP A 329 -11.34 3.71 24.55
C TRP A 329 -10.81 4.51 25.74
N GLN A 330 -11.21 4.18 26.97
CA GLN A 330 -10.61 4.76 28.18
C GLN A 330 -9.10 4.52 28.24
N GLU A 331 -8.61 3.34 27.85
CA GLU A 331 -7.18 3.08 27.77
C GLU A 331 -6.51 3.93 26.68
N VAL A 332 -7.13 4.10 25.50
CA VAL A 332 -6.62 4.97 24.42
C VAL A 332 -6.55 6.43 24.86
N GLU A 333 -7.58 6.94 25.51
CA GLU A 333 -7.63 8.32 26.01
C GLU A 333 -6.54 8.59 27.06
N SER A 334 -6.20 7.58 27.86
CA SER A 334 -5.14 7.65 28.86
C SER A 334 -3.72 7.67 28.28
N ILE A 335 -3.53 7.37 27.00
CA ILE A 335 -2.20 7.38 26.36
C ILE A 335 -1.68 8.83 26.33
N PRO A 336 -0.54 9.12 26.97
CA PRO A 336 0.02 10.46 26.97
C PRO A 336 0.53 10.83 25.58
N LEU A 337 0.34 12.09 25.16
CA LEU A 337 0.76 12.59 23.85
C LEU A 337 2.29 12.49 23.66
N LYS A 338 3.06 12.59 24.74
CA LYS A 338 4.54 12.56 24.74
C LYS A 338 5.03 11.90 26.04
N PRO A 339 5.10 10.57 26.15
CA PRO A 339 5.58 9.89 27.35
C PRO A 339 7.06 10.15 27.64
N THR A 340 7.85 10.46 26.61
CA THR A 340 9.30 10.63 26.68
C THR A 340 9.76 11.80 25.83
N ILE A 341 10.87 12.42 26.24
CA ILE A 341 11.57 13.46 25.45
C ILE A 341 11.85 12.95 24.03
N GLU A 342 12.11 11.65 23.84
CA GLU A 342 12.42 11.05 22.55
C GLU A 342 11.23 10.93 21.60
N SER A 343 10.07 10.51 22.11
CA SER A 343 8.81 10.47 21.34
C SER A 343 8.35 11.87 20.88
N ALA A 344 8.82 12.93 21.54
CA ALA A 344 8.54 14.31 21.19
C ALA A 344 9.50 14.90 20.14
N LYS A 345 10.59 14.21 19.77
CA LYS A 345 11.66 14.78 18.92
C LYS A 345 11.24 14.95 17.45
N ASN A 346 10.48 14.03 16.89
CA ASN A 346 10.08 14.06 15.48
C ASN A 346 8.82 13.22 15.19
N LEU A 347 8.23 13.43 14.01
CA LEU A 347 6.99 12.77 13.59
C LEU A 347 7.10 11.24 13.59
N ARG A 348 8.23 10.69 13.10
CA ARG A 348 8.45 9.24 13.06
C ARG A 348 8.43 8.64 14.46
N ALA A 349 9.15 9.23 15.41
CA ALA A 349 9.20 8.76 16.78
C ALA A 349 7.82 8.84 17.46
N PHE A 350 7.08 9.91 17.22
CA PHE A 350 5.70 10.03 17.68
C PHE A 350 4.79 8.94 17.10
N CYS A 351 4.84 8.72 15.78
CA CYS A 351 4.06 7.66 15.12
C CYS A 351 4.40 6.27 15.64
N GLN A 352 5.69 5.97 15.79
CA GLN A 352 6.20 4.71 16.36
C GLN A 352 5.65 4.45 17.75
N TYR A 353 5.67 5.47 18.60
CA TYR A 353 5.13 5.38 19.96
C TYR A 353 3.61 5.26 19.95
N TYR A 354 2.90 6.25 19.44
CA TYR A 354 1.45 6.34 19.59
C TYR A 354 0.71 5.23 18.85
N GLY A 355 1.12 4.95 17.60
CA GLY A 355 0.61 3.80 16.85
C GLY A 355 0.96 2.47 17.52
N GLY A 356 2.11 2.40 18.21
CA GLY A 356 2.51 1.25 19.00
C GLY A 356 1.64 1.02 20.24
N GLU A 357 1.29 2.06 20.99
CA GLU A 357 0.42 1.94 22.16
C GLU A 357 -1.02 1.57 21.77
N ILE A 358 -1.58 2.22 20.74
CA ILE A 358 -2.91 1.87 20.24
C ILE A 358 -2.93 0.43 19.70
N LEU A 359 -1.85 -0.03 19.07
CA LEU A 359 -1.74 -1.44 18.64
C LEU A 359 -1.82 -2.40 19.84
N LYS A 360 -1.23 -2.09 21.00
CA LYS A 360 -1.34 -2.92 22.20
C LYS A 360 -2.78 -2.98 22.71
N VAL A 361 -3.48 -1.85 22.74
CA VAL A 361 -4.91 -1.81 23.12
C VAL A 361 -5.72 -2.64 22.13
N HIS A 362 -5.49 -2.47 20.83
CA HIS A 362 -6.13 -3.26 19.79
C HIS A 362 -5.93 -4.78 20.01
N GLU A 363 -4.69 -5.23 20.22
CA GLU A 363 -4.38 -6.65 20.39
C GLU A 363 -4.94 -7.24 21.70
N LYS A 364 -5.11 -6.40 22.73
CA LYS A 364 -5.69 -6.78 24.02
C LYS A 364 -7.20 -7.03 23.92
N TYR A 365 -7.94 -6.11 23.28
CA TYR A 365 -9.41 -6.11 23.29
C TYR A 365 -10.05 -6.66 22.02
N PHE A 366 -9.42 -6.52 20.86
CA PHE A 366 -10.05 -6.78 19.56
C PHE A 366 -9.36 -7.90 18.78
N LYS A 367 -9.18 -9.05 19.42
CA LYS A 367 -8.59 -10.24 18.77
C LYS A 367 -9.38 -10.66 17.52
N GLU A 368 -8.64 -11.03 16.47
CA GLU A 368 -9.19 -11.55 15.22
C GLU A 368 -10.03 -12.81 15.50
N MET A 369 -11.35 -12.73 15.28
CA MET A 369 -12.27 -13.87 15.19
C MET A 369 -12.67 -14.08 13.72
N PRO A 370 -13.35 -15.17 13.31
CA PRO A 370 -13.81 -15.30 11.92
C PRO A 370 -14.77 -14.17 11.51
N GLU A 371 -14.72 -13.74 10.24
CA GLU A 371 -15.58 -12.68 9.67
C GLU A 371 -17.06 -12.94 9.99
N GLN A 372 -17.68 -12.04 10.77
CA GLN A 372 -19.14 -12.00 10.92
C GLN A 372 -19.72 -10.89 10.03
N LYS A 373 -20.87 -11.17 9.44
CA LYS A 373 -21.52 -10.41 8.36
C LYS A 373 -21.98 -8.99 8.79
N PHE A 374 -21.45 -8.01 8.07
CA PHE A 374 -22.00 -6.77 7.48
C PHE A 374 -22.93 -5.79 8.25
N GLU A 375 -22.61 -4.48 8.10
CA GLU A 375 -23.19 -3.27 8.72
C GLU A 375 -24.06 -2.43 7.73
N GLY A 376 -25.40 -2.45 7.85
CA GLY A 376 -26.33 -1.43 7.28
C GLY A 376 -27.02 -1.70 5.92
N ASP A 377 -27.70 -0.66 5.36
CA ASP A 377 -28.45 -0.62 4.08
C ASP A 377 -27.58 -0.62 2.79
N ALA A 378 -26.29 -0.98 2.87
CA ALA A 378 -25.39 -0.93 1.71
C ALA A 378 -25.88 -1.75 0.50
N ARG A 379 -26.61 -2.85 0.75
CA ARG A 379 -27.23 -3.64 -0.33
C ARG A 379 -28.31 -2.86 -1.06
N GLY A 380 -29.17 -2.15 -0.33
CA GLY A 380 -30.18 -1.27 -0.91
C GLY A 380 -29.54 -0.15 -1.72
N LEU A 381 -28.46 0.45 -1.21
CA LEU A 381 -27.72 1.49 -1.92
C LEU A 381 -27.09 0.99 -3.23
N VAL A 382 -26.43 -0.17 -3.22
CA VAL A 382 -25.82 -0.75 -4.43
C VAL A 382 -26.89 -1.17 -5.43
N GLU A 383 -28.00 -1.76 -4.96
CA GLU A 383 -29.13 -2.09 -5.82
C GLU A 383 -29.69 -0.84 -6.50
N ALA A 384 -29.94 0.22 -5.73
CA ALA A 384 -30.47 1.48 -6.25
C ALA A 384 -29.55 2.09 -7.32
N LYS A 385 -28.24 2.08 -7.08
CA LYS A 385 -27.24 2.57 -8.04
C LYS A 385 -27.14 1.70 -9.29
N CYS A 386 -27.19 0.38 -9.17
CA CYS A 386 -27.24 -0.52 -10.32
C CYS A 386 -28.50 -0.29 -11.16
N ARG A 387 -29.65 -0.12 -10.49
CA ARG A 387 -30.94 0.14 -11.13
C ARG A 387 -30.94 1.47 -11.89
N GLU A 388 -30.35 2.52 -11.32
CA GLU A 388 -30.16 3.82 -11.97
C GLU A 388 -29.30 3.68 -13.23
N ARG A 389 -28.11 3.07 -13.11
CA ARG A 389 -27.16 2.93 -14.24
C ARG A 389 -27.67 2.03 -15.36
N TRP A 390 -28.44 1.01 -15.04
CA TRP A 390 -29.00 0.07 -16.01
C TRP A 390 -30.46 0.36 -16.38
N GLN A 391 -31.02 1.50 -15.98
CA GLN A 391 -32.44 1.84 -16.17
C GLN A 391 -32.90 1.66 -17.63
N LYS A 392 -32.09 2.09 -18.60
CA LYS A 392 -32.41 1.95 -20.04
C LYS A 392 -32.61 0.50 -20.50
N TYR A 393 -31.96 -0.46 -19.84
CA TYR A 393 -32.11 -1.89 -20.13
C TYR A 393 -33.28 -2.49 -19.36
N LEU A 394 -33.45 -2.12 -18.08
CA LEU A 394 -34.54 -2.58 -17.23
C LEU A 394 -35.94 -2.14 -17.73
N ASN A 395 -36.01 -1.08 -18.53
CA ASN A 395 -37.25 -0.70 -19.23
C ASN A 395 -37.68 -1.71 -20.31
N LYS A 396 -36.80 -2.64 -20.72
CA LYS A 396 -37.10 -3.73 -21.66
C LYS A 396 -37.48 -4.98 -20.87
N LYS A 397 -38.61 -5.60 -21.20
CA LYS A 397 -39.13 -6.81 -20.51
C LYS A 397 -38.15 -7.98 -20.42
N ALA A 398 -37.20 -8.06 -21.34
CA ALA A 398 -36.21 -9.14 -21.39
C ALA A 398 -35.12 -9.03 -20.30
N TYR A 399 -35.01 -7.87 -19.63
CA TYR A 399 -33.99 -7.65 -18.61
C TYR A 399 -34.58 -7.64 -17.21
N THR A 400 -33.88 -8.28 -16.27
CA THR A 400 -34.24 -8.28 -14.85
C THR A 400 -32.99 -8.07 -13.99
N LEU A 401 -33.20 -7.61 -12.76
CA LEU A 401 -32.15 -7.39 -11.78
C LEU A 401 -32.26 -8.46 -10.70
N SER A 402 -31.14 -9.13 -10.41
CA SER A 402 -31.03 -10.18 -9.41
C SER A 402 -30.13 -9.68 -8.29
N THR A 403 -30.67 -9.57 -7.08
CA THR A 403 -29.93 -9.19 -5.87
C THR A 403 -29.76 -10.39 -4.95
N VAL A 404 -28.73 -10.36 -4.13
CA VAL A 404 -28.54 -11.35 -3.07
C VAL A 404 -28.74 -10.74 -1.70
N GLU A 405 -29.50 -11.44 -0.86
CA GLU A 405 -29.83 -10.99 0.50
C GLU A 405 -28.65 -11.10 1.48
N THR A 406 -27.61 -11.86 1.11
CA THR A 406 -26.43 -12.06 1.95
C THR A 406 -25.14 -11.99 1.14
N THR A 407 -24.00 -11.83 1.84
CA THR A 407 -22.65 -11.88 1.28
C THR A 407 -22.50 -12.99 0.26
N LYS A 408 -22.11 -12.65 -0.97
CA LYS A 408 -21.88 -13.61 -2.05
C LYS A 408 -20.43 -14.04 -2.04
N VAL A 409 -20.18 -15.34 -1.98
CA VAL A 409 -18.84 -15.89 -2.19
C VAL A 409 -18.71 -16.28 -3.66
N ILE A 410 -17.86 -15.57 -4.39
CA ILE A 410 -17.63 -15.79 -5.83
C ILE A 410 -16.21 -16.30 -6.05
N PRO A 411 -16.00 -17.38 -6.83
CA PRO A 411 -14.67 -17.76 -7.26
C PRO A 411 -14.14 -16.77 -8.31
N GLY A 412 -12.91 -16.29 -8.11
CA GLY A 412 -12.17 -15.54 -9.12
C GLY A 412 -11.97 -16.35 -10.39
N ARG A 413 -12.12 -15.72 -11.55
CA ARG A 413 -12.00 -16.36 -12.85
C ARG A 413 -10.54 -16.64 -13.22
N LYS A 414 -9.60 -15.77 -12.81
CA LYS A 414 -8.17 -15.97 -13.10
C LYS A 414 -7.51 -16.94 -12.14
N THR A 415 -7.82 -16.85 -10.84
CA THR A 415 -7.09 -17.60 -9.80
C THR A 415 -7.88 -18.77 -9.20
N GLY A 416 -9.20 -18.80 -9.37
CA GLY A 416 -10.09 -19.77 -8.69
C GLY A 416 -10.25 -19.52 -7.17
N LYS A 417 -9.62 -18.47 -6.62
CA LYS A 417 -9.74 -18.12 -5.21
C LYS A 417 -11.14 -17.60 -4.91
N LYS A 418 -11.73 -18.03 -3.80
CA LYS A 418 -13.04 -17.53 -3.35
C LYS A 418 -12.88 -16.19 -2.67
N HIS A 419 -13.66 -15.21 -3.10
CA HIS A 419 -13.73 -13.88 -2.49
C HIS A 419 -15.16 -13.62 -2.01
N ALA A 420 -15.30 -13.01 -0.84
CA ALA A 420 -16.59 -12.71 -0.22
C ALA A 420 -16.93 -11.23 -0.47
N LEU A 421 -18.01 -10.98 -1.20
CA LEU A 421 -18.49 -9.64 -1.53
C LEU A 421 -19.64 -9.23 -0.63
N ASP A 422 -19.58 -8.02 -0.06
CA ASP A 422 -20.63 -7.48 0.82
C ASP A 422 -21.97 -7.33 0.08
N CYS A 423 -21.89 -6.76 -1.12
CA CYS A 423 -23.00 -6.49 -2.02
C CYS A 423 -22.70 -7.05 -3.41
N TYR A 424 -23.69 -7.71 -4.00
CA TYR A 424 -23.57 -8.24 -5.36
C TYR A 424 -24.91 -8.19 -6.07
N VAL A 425 -24.90 -7.68 -7.30
CA VAL A 425 -26.09 -7.49 -8.13
C VAL A 425 -25.78 -8.02 -9.52
N GLU A 426 -26.73 -8.72 -10.13
CA GLU A 426 -26.62 -9.22 -11.51
C GLU A 426 -27.69 -8.58 -12.38
N LEU A 427 -27.29 -8.13 -13.56
CA LEU A 427 -28.22 -7.82 -14.64
C LEU A 427 -28.36 -9.07 -15.51
N LEU A 428 -29.60 -9.53 -15.67
CA LEU A 428 -29.94 -10.71 -16.45
C LEU A 428 -30.66 -10.29 -17.73
N HIS A 429 -30.36 -10.93 -18.85
CA HIS A 429 -31.13 -10.87 -20.09
C HIS A 429 -31.67 -12.27 -20.38
N ASN A 430 -33.00 -12.44 -20.38
CA ASN A 430 -33.68 -13.73 -20.50
C ASN A 430 -33.10 -14.80 -19.54
N GLY A 431 -32.79 -14.41 -18.30
CA GLY A 431 -32.22 -15.28 -17.27
C GLY A 431 -30.71 -15.53 -17.37
N THR A 432 -30.02 -15.00 -18.38
CA THR A 432 -28.56 -15.11 -18.54
C THR A 432 -27.87 -13.86 -18.02
N GLN A 433 -26.83 -14.01 -17.20
CA GLN A 433 -26.05 -12.89 -16.66
C GLN A 433 -25.30 -12.15 -17.77
N VAL A 434 -25.55 -10.84 -17.90
CA VAL A 434 -24.93 -9.97 -18.92
C VAL A 434 -24.10 -8.84 -18.34
N ALA A 435 -24.30 -8.49 -17.07
CA ALA A 435 -23.45 -7.55 -16.32
C ALA A 435 -23.54 -7.81 -14.82
N ARG A 436 -22.55 -7.31 -14.06
CA ARG A 436 -22.43 -7.47 -12.61
C ARG A 436 -22.20 -6.13 -11.93
N GLY A 437 -22.78 -5.98 -10.75
CA GLY A 437 -22.58 -4.89 -9.81
C GLY A 437 -21.89 -5.46 -8.58
N PHE A 438 -20.69 -4.97 -8.27
CA PHE A 438 -19.89 -5.36 -7.11
C PHE A 438 -19.91 -4.21 -6.09
N GLY A 439 -20.19 -4.49 -4.83
CA GLY A 439 -20.15 -3.46 -3.80
C GLY A 439 -19.46 -3.94 -2.53
N GLU A 440 -18.59 -3.10 -2.00
CA GLU A 440 -17.93 -3.28 -0.71
C GLU A 440 -18.26 -2.10 0.19
N ALA A 441 -18.75 -2.37 1.40
CA ALA A 441 -19.00 -1.34 2.39
C ALA A 441 -17.99 -1.46 3.52
N LYS A 442 -17.33 -0.35 3.83
CA LYS A 442 -16.31 -0.26 4.86
C LYS A 442 -16.45 1.10 5.54
N ASN A 443 -16.04 1.20 6.79
CA ASN A 443 -15.94 2.53 7.39
C ASN A 443 -14.88 3.37 6.65
N TYR A 444 -15.09 4.68 6.59
CA TYR A 444 -14.34 5.71 5.85
C TYR A 444 -12.83 5.45 5.85
N GLU A 445 -12.33 5.11 7.03
CA GLU A 445 -10.92 5.04 7.31
C GLU A 445 -10.26 3.74 6.85
N LEU A 446 -11.02 2.70 6.52
CA LEU A 446 -10.49 1.44 6.00
C LEU A 446 -10.50 1.34 4.48
N LEU A 447 -11.12 2.32 3.80
CA LEU A 447 -11.26 2.35 2.34
C LEU A 447 -9.91 2.31 1.61
N SER A 448 -8.90 3.06 2.06
CA SER A 448 -7.59 3.12 1.36
C SER A 448 -6.88 1.76 1.34
N SER A 449 -6.91 1.05 2.46
CA SER A 449 -6.38 -0.31 2.59
C SER A 449 -7.22 -1.34 1.84
N HIS A 450 -8.56 -1.18 1.83
CA HIS A 450 -9.45 -2.12 1.17
C HIS A 450 -9.56 -1.92 -0.34
N LEU A 451 -9.32 -0.71 -0.83
CA LEU A 451 -9.36 -0.39 -2.26
C LEU A 451 -8.44 -1.31 -3.07
N GLN A 452 -7.22 -1.57 -2.58
CA GLN A 452 -6.32 -2.46 -3.30
C GLN A 452 -6.84 -3.91 -3.30
N ILE A 453 -7.36 -4.37 -2.17
CA ILE A 453 -7.96 -5.71 -2.05
C ILE A 453 -9.13 -5.85 -3.03
N PHE A 454 -10.06 -4.90 -3.00
CA PHE A 454 -11.22 -4.90 -3.87
C PHE A 454 -10.82 -4.77 -5.35
N SER A 455 -9.84 -3.93 -5.66
CA SER A 455 -9.28 -3.81 -7.02
C SER A 455 -8.67 -5.12 -7.51
N ASP A 456 -7.97 -5.86 -6.65
CA ASP A 456 -7.40 -7.17 -7.00
C ASP A 456 -8.51 -8.21 -7.23
N TRP A 457 -9.61 -8.12 -6.46
CA TRP A 457 -10.78 -8.99 -6.66
C TRP A 457 -11.47 -8.69 -7.98
N LEU A 458 -11.69 -7.40 -8.30
CA LEU A 458 -12.26 -6.98 -9.59
C LEU A 458 -11.41 -7.47 -10.76
N ASP A 459 -10.07 -7.40 -10.66
CA ASP A 459 -9.17 -7.94 -11.67
C ASP A 459 -9.33 -9.46 -11.82
N ASP A 460 -9.42 -10.20 -10.70
CA ASP A 460 -9.63 -11.65 -10.69
C ASP A 460 -11.01 -12.05 -11.22
N PHE A 461 -12.02 -11.20 -11.08
CA PHE A 461 -13.36 -11.38 -11.64
C PHE A 461 -13.49 -11.03 -13.12
N GLU A 462 -12.43 -10.52 -13.75
CA GLU A 462 -12.46 -9.95 -15.10
C GLU A 462 -13.50 -8.82 -15.20
N PHE A 463 -13.40 -7.85 -14.29
CA PHE A 463 -14.28 -6.69 -14.24
C PHE A 463 -14.21 -5.87 -15.54
N ASN A 464 -15.34 -5.76 -16.24
CA ASN A 464 -15.43 -5.04 -17.51
C ASN A 464 -16.00 -3.63 -17.32
N SER A 465 -15.13 -2.66 -17.01
CA SER A 465 -15.53 -1.26 -16.84
C SER A 465 -15.78 -0.49 -18.14
N HIS A 466 -15.20 -0.96 -19.25
CA HIS A 466 -15.20 -0.28 -20.56
C HIS A 466 -15.66 -1.25 -21.65
N PRO A 467 -16.96 -1.30 -21.93
CA PRO A 467 -17.49 -2.27 -22.87
C PRO A 467 -17.08 -1.97 -24.31
N SER A 468 -16.91 -3.03 -25.12
CA SER A 468 -17.04 -2.96 -26.58
C SER A 468 -18.51 -2.77 -26.97
N ASP A 469 -18.78 -2.37 -28.23
CA ASP A 469 -20.11 -1.97 -28.72
C ASP A 469 -21.29 -2.93 -28.36
N ASP A 470 -21.02 -4.21 -28.09
CA ASP A 470 -22.02 -5.23 -27.75
C ASP A 470 -22.01 -5.73 -26.28
N THR A 471 -21.15 -5.18 -25.40
CA THR A 471 -21.07 -5.61 -24.00
C THR A 471 -21.62 -4.57 -23.03
N LEU A 472 -22.19 -5.02 -21.92
CA LEU A 472 -22.68 -4.14 -20.86
C LEU A 472 -21.57 -3.89 -19.84
N PRO A 473 -21.42 -2.67 -19.31
CA PRO A 473 -20.40 -2.40 -18.30
C PRO A 473 -20.79 -3.08 -16.98
N ASP A 474 -19.80 -3.74 -16.38
CA ASP A 474 -19.84 -4.07 -14.96
C ASP A 474 -19.73 -2.76 -14.15
N LEU A 475 -20.31 -2.76 -12.95
CA LEU A 475 -20.29 -1.63 -12.01
C LEU A 475 -19.59 -2.04 -10.72
N ALA A 476 -18.80 -1.14 -10.15
CA ALA A 476 -18.12 -1.36 -8.87
C ALA A 476 -18.36 -0.18 -7.93
N PHE A 477 -18.65 -0.47 -6.67
CA PHE A 477 -18.98 0.52 -5.66
C PHE A 477 -18.18 0.31 -4.38
N MET A 478 -17.67 1.39 -3.81
CA MET A 478 -17.20 1.42 -2.43
C MET A 478 -18.09 2.36 -1.61
N ILE A 479 -18.55 1.88 -0.46
CA ILE A 479 -19.54 2.57 0.36
C ILE A 479 -18.90 2.89 1.71
N ALA A 480 -18.95 4.17 2.13
CA ALA A 480 -18.48 4.60 3.44
C ALA A 480 -19.05 5.97 3.85
N PRO A 481 -18.86 6.44 5.10
CA PRO A 481 -19.35 7.75 5.55
C PRO A 481 -18.70 8.97 4.91
N SER A 482 -17.50 8.86 4.33
CA SER A 482 -16.85 9.93 3.54
C SER A 482 -15.79 9.34 2.60
N CYS A 483 -15.12 10.17 1.78
CA CYS A 483 -13.97 9.76 0.94
C CYS A 483 -12.99 10.94 0.77
N PRO A 484 -11.68 10.83 1.13
CA PRO A 484 -10.73 11.91 0.88
C PRO A 484 -10.55 12.18 -0.62
N SER A 485 -10.15 13.39 -1.01
CA SER A 485 -10.03 13.79 -2.42
C SER A 485 -9.05 12.92 -3.22
N LEU A 486 -7.90 12.54 -2.66
CA LEU A 486 -6.93 11.67 -3.33
C LEU A 486 -7.47 10.24 -3.50
N LEU A 487 -8.15 9.70 -2.49
CA LEU A 487 -8.79 8.40 -2.58
C LEU A 487 -9.95 8.41 -3.60
N ALA A 488 -10.72 9.49 -3.67
CA ALA A 488 -11.78 9.64 -4.66
C ALA A 488 -11.21 9.62 -6.08
N LYS A 489 -10.05 10.25 -6.30
CA LYS A 489 -9.31 10.18 -7.57
C LYS A 489 -8.85 8.74 -7.87
N LYS A 490 -8.35 8.00 -6.87
CA LYS A 490 -7.95 6.59 -6.99
C LYS A 490 -9.12 5.66 -7.33
N LEU A 491 -10.27 5.89 -6.72
CA LEU A 491 -11.50 5.15 -7.00
C LEU A 491 -11.94 5.38 -8.44
N LYS A 492 -11.97 6.66 -8.85
CA LYS A 492 -12.32 7.06 -10.21
C LYS A 492 -11.38 6.44 -11.26
N SER A 493 -10.06 6.47 -11.03
CA SER A 493 -9.08 5.88 -11.97
C SER A 493 -9.18 4.35 -12.08
N LYS A 494 -9.85 3.70 -11.13
CA LYS A 494 -10.14 2.26 -11.14
C LYS A 494 -11.58 1.93 -11.58
N ASN A 495 -12.37 2.93 -12.00
CA ASN A 495 -13.81 2.79 -12.33
C ASN A 495 -14.66 2.25 -11.17
N ILE A 496 -14.32 2.65 -9.95
CA ILE A 496 -15.07 2.33 -8.74
C ILE A 496 -15.79 3.60 -8.30
N GLU A 497 -17.12 3.55 -8.17
CA GLU A 497 -17.93 4.68 -7.69
C GLU A 497 -17.97 4.69 -6.16
N PHE A 498 -17.77 5.88 -5.58
CA PHE A 498 -17.94 6.07 -4.14
C PHE A 498 -19.40 6.38 -3.80
N ILE A 499 -19.96 5.71 -2.80
CA ILE A 499 -21.28 5.98 -2.24
C ILE A 499 -21.11 6.43 -0.80
N GLN A 500 -21.56 7.65 -0.48
CA GLN A 500 -21.57 8.12 0.90
C GLN A 500 -22.75 7.50 1.66
N ALA A 501 -22.47 6.85 2.79
CA ALA A 501 -23.48 6.27 3.67
C ALA A 501 -23.07 6.42 5.14
N ASP A 502 -23.94 7.00 5.97
CA ASP A 502 -23.68 7.18 7.40
C ASP A 502 -23.66 5.83 8.13
N LYS A 503 -22.84 5.75 9.20
CA LYS A 503 -22.84 4.58 10.08
C LYS A 503 -24.16 4.55 10.86
N GLU A 504 -24.93 3.47 10.78
CA GLU A 504 -26.11 3.28 11.62
C GLU A 504 -25.67 3.20 13.09
N LEU A 505 -25.98 4.25 13.87
CA LEU A 505 -25.84 4.22 15.32
C LEU A 505 -27.03 3.46 15.91
N PRO A 506 -26.83 2.56 16.90
CA PRO A 506 -27.97 2.02 17.63
C PRO A 506 -28.76 3.18 18.27
N PRO A 507 -30.09 3.07 18.35
CA PRO A 507 -30.90 4.09 19.01
C PRO A 507 -30.39 4.29 20.44
N PRO A 508 -30.38 5.54 20.96
CA PRO A 508 -29.92 5.79 22.32
C PRO A 508 -30.70 4.91 23.28
N THR A 509 -29.99 4.06 24.02
CA THR A 509 -30.55 3.29 25.12
C THR A 509 -31.17 4.29 26.08
N ASN A 510 -32.50 4.29 26.20
CA ASN A 510 -33.20 5.09 27.20
C ASN A 510 -32.55 4.85 28.55
N GLN A 511 -31.86 5.88 29.07
CA GLN A 511 -31.39 5.87 30.45
C GLN A 511 -32.60 5.62 31.35
N PRO A 512 -32.51 4.74 32.36
CA PRO A 512 -33.57 4.63 33.34
C PRO A 512 -33.67 5.97 34.08
N THR A 513 -34.82 6.61 33.96
CA THR A 513 -35.21 7.76 34.75
C THR A 513 -34.94 7.44 36.23
N PRO A 514 -34.18 8.26 36.98
CA PRO A 514 -34.02 8.04 38.41
C PRO A 514 -35.40 8.10 39.05
N ALA A 515 -35.77 7.02 39.75
CA ALA A 515 -37.00 6.97 40.52
C ALA A 515 -37.00 8.09 41.58
N PRO A 516 -38.14 8.73 41.84
CA PRO A 516 -38.21 9.78 42.85
C PRO A 516 -38.00 9.18 44.24
N GLU A 517 -37.14 9.82 45.02
CA GLU A 517 -36.89 9.52 46.43
C GLU A 517 -38.21 9.62 47.23
N ILE A 518 -38.66 8.49 47.78
CA ILE A 518 -39.69 8.48 48.82
C ILE A 518 -39.00 8.21 50.15
N ASN A 519 -39.04 9.23 51.00
CA ASN A 519 -38.48 9.26 52.34
C ASN A 519 -39.64 9.09 53.33
N ILE A 520 -39.83 7.93 53.98
CA ILE A 520 -40.71 7.80 55.16
C ILE A 520 -40.12 6.80 56.19
N ASN A 521 -40.08 7.27 57.43
CA ASN A 521 -39.65 6.63 58.67
C ASN A 521 -40.57 5.51 59.21
N ILE A 522 -39.93 4.44 59.69
CA ILE A 522 -40.12 3.57 60.88
C ILE A 522 -41.48 3.59 61.64
N SER A 523 -42.12 2.42 61.81
CA SER A 523 -42.32 1.68 63.10
C SER A 523 -43.45 0.62 63.06
N GLY A 524 -43.22 -0.57 63.68
CA GLY A 524 -44.29 -1.35 64.35
C GLY A 524 -44.51 -2.85 64.01
N GLU A 525 -43.80 -3.73 64.73
CA GLU A 525 -44.21 -5.02 65.37
C GLU A 525 -44.88 -6.24 64.67
N LYS A 526 -44.27 -7.42 64.98
CA LYS A 526 -44.81 -8.76 65.36
C LYS A 526 -45.06 -9.88 64.32
N GLU A 527 -44.04 -10.76 64.22
CA GLU A 527 -43.99 -12.23 64.52
C GLU A 527 -44.90 -13.31 63.83
N PRO A 528 -44.47 -14.62 63.81
CA PRO A 528 -44.53 -15.56 62.66
C PRO A 528 -45.49 -16.80 62.89
N PRO A 529 -45.51 -17.90 62.08
CA PRO A 529 -44.47 -18.96 62.05
C PRO A 529 -44.23 -19.75 60.71
N THR A 530 -43.13 -20.52 60.74
CA THR A 530 -42.52 -21.61 59.92
C THR A 530 -43.44 -22.83 59.57
N PRO A 531 -43.02 -23.98 58.94
CA PRO A 531 -41.78 -24.39 58.23
C PRO A 531 -41.93 -25.24 56.92
N THR A 532 -40.77 -25.54 56.31
CA THR A 532 -40.29 -26.59 55.34
C THR A 532 -41.08 -27.93 55.24
N PRO A 533 -40.97 -28.77 54.15
CA PRO A 533 -39.73 -29.46 53.72
C PRO A 533 -39.53 -29.77 52.21
N ALA A 534 -38.27 -29.94 51.78
CA ALA A 534 -37.83 -30.78 50.64
C ALA A 534 -37.56 -32.23 51.16
N PRO A 535 -37.13 -33.29 50.40
CA PRO A 535 -36.66 -33.38 49.01
C PRO A 535 -37.07 -34.68 48.23
N GLY A 536 -36.67 -34.81 46.96
CA GLY A 536 -36.67 -36.08 46.19
C GLY A 536 -35.86 -35.93 44.89
N VAL A 537 -34.62 -36.44 44.80
CA VAL A 537 -34.17 -37.74 44.24
C VAL A 537 -34.47 -37.91 42.73
N ASN A 538 -33.41 -38.04 41.93
CA ASN A 538 -33.27 -38.96 40.76
C ASN A 538 -31.79 -38.94 40.30
N THR A 539 -30.95 -39.92 40.63
CA THR A 539 -30.66 -41.20 39.93
C THR A 539 -30.09 -41.08 38.50
N ASN A 540 -28.80 -41.43 38.41
CA ASN A 540 -28.06 -41.80 37.21
C ASN A 540 -28.62 -43.09 36.60
N ILE A 541 -28.75 -43.14 35.27
CA ILE A 541 -28.79 -44.39 34.50
C ILE A 541 -27.82 -44.27 33.32
N SER A 542 -26.85 -45.18 33.34
CA SER A 542 -25.91 -45.56 32.30
C SER A 542 -26.61 -46.17 31.09
N GLY A 543 -26.19 -45.78 29.89
CA GLY A 543 -26.50 -46.47 28.64
C GLY A 543 -25.22 -46.68 27.84
N GLU A 544 -24.66 -47.89 27.94
CA GLU A 544 -23.64 -48.42 27.04
C GLU A 544 -24.20 -48.52 25.61
N LYS A 545 -23.36 -48.19 24.63
CA LYS A 545 -23.48 -48.69 23.25
C LYS A 545 -22.10 -49.13 22.76
N GLU A 546 -22.05 -50.41 22.39
CA GLU A 546 -20.92 -51.13 21.81
C GLU A 546 -20.35 -50.48 20.53
N PRO A 547 -19.07 -50.74 20.21
CA PRO A 547 -18.38 -50.19 19.06
C PRO A 547 -18.65 -50.97 17.76
N PRO A 548 -18.72 -50.31 16.60
CA PRO A 548 -18.72 -50.99 15.31
C PRO A 548 -17.31 -51.49 14.90
N PRO A 549 -17.22 -52.46 13.97
CA PRO A 549 -16.08 -53.36 13.80
C PRO A 549 -14.86 -52.73 13.10
N PRO A 550 -13.65 -53.33 13.26
CA PRO A 550 -12.41 -52.76 12.74
C PRO A 550 -12.38 -52.92 11.22
N THR A 551 -12.35 -51.79 10.52
CA THR A 551 -12.02 -51.75 9.09
C THR A 551 -10.52 -51.46 8.98
N PRO A 552 -9.77 -52.13 8.08
CA PRO A 552 -8.33 -52.33 8.22
C PRO A 552 -7.55 -51.03 8.03
N ALA A 553 -6.53 -50.85 8.86
CA ALA A 553 -5.59 -49.74 8.78
C ALA A 553 -4.95 -49.69 7.37
N PRO A 554 -5.00 -48.56 6.66
CA PRO A 554 -4.02 -48.32 5.61
C PRO A 554 -2.69 -48.06 6.31
N SER A 555 -1.73 -48.97 6.12
CA SER A 555 -0.32 -48.73 6.39
C SER A 555 0.09 -47.44 5.68
N LYS A 556 0.13 -46.32 6.41
CA LYS A 556 0.67 -45.06 5.89
C LYS A 556 2.19 -45.17 5.96
N THR A 557 2.77 -45.72 4.90
CA THR A 557 4.14 -45.36 4.54
C THR A 557 4.15 -43.85 4.29
N GLY A 558 4.84 -43.11 5.16
CA GLY A 558 5.02 -41.67 4.99
C GLY A 558 5.67 -41.35 3.65
N ILE A 559 5.43 -40.16 3.10
CA ILE A 559 6.01 -39.77 1.81
C ILE A 559 7.52 -39.58 2.00
N ASN A 560 8.33 -40.47 1.42
CA ASN A 560 9.78 -40.39 1.51
C ASN A 560 10.29 -39.19 0.69
N ILE A 561 10.89 -38.23 1.38
CA ILE A 561 11.37 -36.96 0.81
C ILE A 561 12.49 -37.17 -0.23
N ASN A 562 13.21 -38.30 -0.18
CA ASN A 562 14.29 -38.61 -1.11
C ASN A 562 13.82 -39.25 -2.42
N THR A 563 12.67 -39.93 -2.44
CA THR A 563 12.18 -40.68 -3.60
C THR A 563 10.90 -40.09 -4.21
N ALA A 564 10.07 -39.42 -3.41
CA ALA A 564 8.75 -38.91 -3.82
C ALA A 564 8.79 -37.92 -5.00
N ASN A 565 7.85 -38.01 -5.93
CA ASN A 565 7.76 -37.09 -7.07
C ASN A 565 7.23 -35.69 -6.66
N GLU A 566 7.23 -34.73 -7.60
CA GLU A 566 6.84 -33.34 -7.29
C GLU A 566 5.40 -33.24 -6.75
N SER A 567 4.47 -34.07 -7.24
CA SER A 567 3.07 -34.07 -6.80
C SER A 567 2.92 -34.59 -5.37
N GLU A 568 3.64 -35.65 -5.04
CA GLU A 568 3.67 -36.25 -3.70
C GLU A 568 4.29 -35.30 -2.69
N LEU A 569 5.43 -34.67 -3.01
CA LEU A 569 6.07 -33.68 -2.14
C LEU A 569 5.19 -32.45 -1.90
N ARG A 570 4.44 -32.00 -2.90
CA ARG A 570 3.48 -30.90 -2.75
C ARG A 570 2.32 -31.26 -1.84
N THR A 571 1.90 -32.50 -1.87
CA THR A 571 0.85 -33.01 -1.00
C THR A 571 1.37 -33.16 0.43
N ALA A 572 2.54 -33.76 0.60
CA ALA A 572 3.24 -33.90 1.87
C ALA A 572 3.49 -32.56 2.57
N PHE A 573 4.01 -31.58 1.83
CA PHE A 573 4.35 -30.24 2.36
C PHE A 573 3.18 -29.26 2.34
N ARG A 574 1.96 -29.70 2.04
CA ARG A 574 0.79 -28.84 2.11
C ARG A 574 0.63 -28.31 3.55
N GLY A 575 0.51 -26.99 3.68
CA GLY A 575 0.37 -26.30 4.96
C GLY A 575 1.68 -25.98 5.70
N SER A 576 2.85 -26.47 5.25
CA SER A 576 4.14 -26.19 5.89
C SER A 576 4.77 -24.85 5.47
N GLY A 577 4.26 -24.21 4.42
CA GLY A 577 4.80 -22.95 3.88
C GLY A 577 5.93 -23.14 2.85
N VAL A 578 6.27 -24.38 2.49
CA VAL A 578 7.26 -24.69 1.45
C VAL A 578 6.66 -24.40 0.06
N LYS A 579 7.31 -23.52 -0.71
CA LYS A 579 6.85 -23.09 -2.04
C LYS A 579 7.24 -24.10 -3.13
N LYS A 580 6.51 -24.10 -4.26
CA LYS A 580 6.80 -24.92 -5.46
C LYS A 580 8.27 -24.83 -5.90
N THR A 581 8.82 -23.62 -5.95
CA THR A 581 10.21 -23.39 -6.36
C THR A 581 11.22 -24.08 -5.44
N THR A 582 10.92 -24.15 -4.14
CA THR A 582 11.75 -24.85 -3.15
C THR A 582 11.62 -26.36 -3.25
N ILE A 583 10.44 -26.89 -3.60
CA ILE A 583 10.24 -28.33 -3.90
C ILE A 583 11.04 -28.74 -5.13
N GLN A 584 11.05 -27.90 -6.18
CA GLN A 584 11.87 -28.15 -7.37
C GLN A 584 13.38 -28.12 -7.05
N LYS A 585 13.82 -27.21 -6.17
CA LYS A 585 15.19 -27.18 -5.66
C LYS A 585 15.55 -28.44 -4.86
N LEU A 586 14.65 -28.89 -3.98
CA LEU A 586 14.78 -30.16 -3.23
C LEU A 586 14.99 -31.34 -4.17
N ILE A 587 14.11 -31.51 -5.17
CA ILE A 587 14.20 -32.61 -6.16
C ILE A 587 15.52 -32.56 -6.95
N LYS A 588 16.01 -31.36 -7.26
CA LYS A 588 17.29 -31.17 -7.94
C LYS A 588 18.47 -31.56 -7.02
N ASN A 589 18.47 -31.10 -5.78
CA ASN A 589 19.56 -31.27 -4.83
C ASN A 589 19.70 -32.73 -4.34
N ARG A 590 18.59 -33.42 -4.09
CA ARG A 590 18.61 -34.81 -3.59
C ARG A 590 19.19 -35.83 -4.57
N LYS A 591 19.25 -35.52 -5.88
CA LYS A 591 19.80 -36.42 -6.92
C LYS A 591 21.30 -36.70 -6.73
N GLY A 592 22.04 -35.77 -6.11
CA GLY A 592 23.47 -35.93 -5.81
C GLY A 592 23.78 -36.10 -4.31
N ASN A 593 22.85 -35.73 -3.43
CA ASN A 593 23.03 -35.82 -1.98
C ASN A 593 21.67 -36.01 -1.28
N PRO A 594 21.25 -37.26 -0.99
CA PRO A 594 20.01 -37.53 -0.26
C PRO A 594 19.99 -36.86 1.12
N TYR A 595 18.83 -36.34 1.51
CA TYR A 595 18.67 -35.73 2.83
C TYR A 595 18.58 -36.81 3.91
N ARG A 596 19.36 -36.65 4.98
CA ARG A 596 19.49 -37.66 6.04
C ARG A 596 18.44 -37.48 7.13
N ASP A 597 18.11 -36.23 7.40
CA ASP A 597 17.18 -35.81 8.43
C ASP A 597 16.61 -34.41 8.08
N LEU A 598 15.69 -33.95 8.91
CA LEU A 598 15.07 -32.64 8.75
C LEU A 598 16.07 -31.49 8.93
N ALA A 599 17.11 -31.65 9.75
CA ALA A 599 18.11 -30.60 9.96
C ALA A 599 18.95 -30.36 8.70
N HIS A 600 19.35 -31.44 8.02
CA HIS A 600 20.04 -31.40 6.73
C HIS A 600 19.18 -30.72 5.66
N LEU A 601 17.88 -31.07 5.59
CA LEU A 601 16.94 -30.47 4.65
C LEU A 601 16.74 -28.97 4.91
N VAL A 602 16.53 -28.58 6.17
CA VAL A 602 16.31 -27.18 6.58
C VAL A 602 17.54 -26.32 6.28
N SER A 603 18.75 -26.85 6.53
CA SER A 603 20.01 -26.16 6.27
C SER A 603 20.23 -25.89 4.78
N ASP A 604 20.07 -26.91 3.94
CA ASP A 604 20.31 -26.82 2.49
C ASP A 604 19.28 -25.93 1.77
N LEU A 605 18.01 -26.02 2.19
CA LEU A 605 16.92 -25.24 1.60
C LEU A 605 16.64 -23.91 2.31
N LYS A 606 17.39 -23.61 3.39
CA LYS A 606 17.30 -22.38 4.19
C LYS A 606 15.88 -22.09 4.68
N PHE A 607 15.23 -23.08 5.31
CA PHE A 607 13.88 -22.90 5.87
C PHE A 607 13.89 -22.03 7.13
N THR A 608 12.81 -21.27 7.33
CA THR A 608 12.59 -20.51 8.58
C THR A 608 12.16 -21.43 9.72
N ASP A 609 12.30 -20.98 10.97
CA ASP A 609 11.94 -21.77 12.15
C ASP A 609 10.46 -22.20 12.16
N ASN A 610 9.57 -21.36 11.63
CA ASN A 610 8.15 -21.68 11.49
C ASN A 610 7.91 -22.83 10.48
N VAL A 611 8.65 -22.83 9.35
CA VAL A 611 8.57 -23.92 8.37
C VAL A 611 9.18 -25.21 8.94
N LYS A 612 10.30 -25.09 9.67
CA LYS A 612 10.93 -26.22 10.38
C LYS A 612 9.97 -26.86 11.39
N ALA A 613 9.30 -26.06 12.23
CA ALA A 613 8.35 -26.55 13.23
C ALA A 613 7.19 -27.34 12.58
N LYS A 614 6.65 -26.83 11.48
CA LYS A 614 5.56 -27.50 10.74
C LYS A 614 6.01 -28.76 10.01
N LEU A 615 7.24 -28.80 9.51
CA LEU A 615 7.81 -30.02 8.91
C LEU A 615 8.16 -31.06 9.98
N GLN A 616 8.58 -30.64 11.18
CA GLN A 616 8.80 -31.52 12.32
C GLN A 616 7.49 -32.17 12.75
N GLU A 617 6.40 -31.40 12.88
CA GLU A 617 5.08 -31.95 13.21
C GLU A 617 4.60 -33.00 12.18
N LYS A 618 4.94 -32.79 10.89
CA LYS A 618 4.63 -33.75 9.82
C LYS A 618 5.51 -35.00 9.87
N LEU A 619 6.77 -34.86 10.26
CA LEU A 619 7.67 -35.99 10.49
C LEU A 619 7.21 -36.83 11.69
N ASP A 620 6.81 -36.17 12.78
CA ASP A 620 6.34 -36.81 14.01
C ASP A 620 5.00 -37.55 13.79
N LYS A 621 4.15 -37.03 12.90
CA LYS A 621 2.90 -37.68 12.46
C LYS A 621 3.09 -38.78 11.40
N GLY A 622 4.33 -39.04 10.98
CA GLY A 622 4.65 -40.02 9.94
C GLY A 622 4.13 -39.64 8.54
N GLU A 623 3.82 -38.37 8.29
CA GLU A 623 3.36 -37.90 6.96
C GLU A 623 4.52 -37.80 5.97
N ILE A 624 5.75 -37.62 6.46
CA ILE A 624 6.99 -37.57 5.69
C ILE A 624 8.07 -38.44 6.31
N SER A 625 8.98 -38.98 5.51
CA SER A 625 10.14 -39.76 5.99
C SER A 625 11.41 -39.43 5.20
N PHE A 626 12.58 -39.75 5.75
CA PHE A 626 13.88 -39.60 5.08
C PHE A 626 14.50 -40.95 4.67
N SER A 627 13.97 -42.04 5.21
CA SER A 627 14.28 -43.42 4.85
C SER A 627 13.01 -44.12 4.36
N ASP A 628 13.19 -45.17 3.56
CA ASP A 628 12.11 -46.10 3.25
C ASP A 628 11.68 -46.90 4.50
#